data_AF-A0ABD4RHC0-F1
#
_entry.id   AF-A0ABD4RHC0-F1
#
_cell.length_a   1.000
_cell.length_b   1.000
_cell.length_c   1.000
_cell.angle_alpha   90.00
_cell.angle_beta   90.00
_cell.angle_gamma   90.00
#
_symmetry.space_group_name_H-M   'P 1'
#
loop_
_entity.id
_entity.type
_entity.pdbx_description
1 polymer ?
#
loop_
_entity_poly.entity_id
_entity_poly.type
_entity_poly.pdbx_seq_one_letter_code
_entity_poly.pdbx_strand_id
1 'polypeptide(L)'
;MRNFKKTLKWILAIVGIILLGSLGVYGYNMGRLMYTDLEVLETPYLKQYYVVLKENEEIEETFKKYMVEKNWIFIDKVDNIMIFKKGNIQKEVPIDSLKIIKKYK
;
A
#
# COMPACT_ATOMS: atom_id res chain seq x y z
N MET A 1 -35.76 12.74 -24.75
CA MET A 1 -34.59 13.53 -24.26
C MET A 1 -34.58 13.87 -22.77
N ARG A 2 -35.71 14.04 -22.07
CA ARG A 2 -35.76 14.51 -20.67
C ARG A 2 -35.21 13.52 -19.63
N ASN A 3 -35.32 12.21 -19.90
CA ASN A 3 -34.82 11.15 -19.00
C ASN A 3 -33.30 11.00 -19.08
N PHE A 4 -32.72 11.10 -20.28
CA PHE A 4 -31.26 10.96 -20.50
C PHE A 4 -30.43 12.00 -19.72
N LYS A 5 -30.91 13.26 -19.64
CA LYS A 5 -30.27 14.31 -18.83
C LYS A 5 -30.32 14.01 -17.32
N LYS A 6 -31.39 13.36 -16.84
CA LYS A 6 -31.51 12.98 -15.43
C LYS A 6 -30.58 11.82 -15.09
N THR A 7 -30.51 10.79 -15.93
CA THR A 7 -29.58 9.65 -15.74
C THR A 7 -28.13 10.11 -15.77
N LEU A 8 -27.75 10.99 -16.71
CA LEU A 8 -26.40 11.52 -16.80
C LEU A 8 -25.98 12.31 -15.54
N LYS A 9 -26.90 13.08 -14.96
CA LYS A 9 -26.65 13.83 -13.72
C LYS A 9 -26.38 12.89 -12.53
N TRP A 10 -27.11 11.78 -12.43
CA TRP A 10 -26.89 10.78 -11.39
C TRP A 10 -25.57 10.03 -11.58
N ILE A 11 -25.21 9.68 -12.81
CA ILE A 11 -23.92 9.04 -13.12
C ILE A 11 -22.77 9.98 -12.72
N LEU A 12 -22.84 11.27 -13.09
CA LEU A 12 -21.83 12.26 -12.71
C LEU A 12 -21.72 12.42 -11.19
N ALA A 13 -22.84 12.42 -10.47
CA ALA A 13 -22.84 12.50 -9.01
C ALA A 13 -22.17 11.27 -8.36
N ILE A 14 -22.49 10.05 -8.85
CA ILE A 14 -21.89 8.81 -8.35
C ILE A 14 -20.39 8.76 -8.64
N VAL A 15 -19.98 9.10 -9.86
CA VAL A 15 -18.56 9.18 -10.24
C VAL A 15 -17.82 10.21 -9.39
N GLY A 16 -18.44 11.37 -9.13
CA GLY A 16 -17.87 12.40 -8.26
C GLY A 16 -17.66 11.93 -6.81
N ILE A 17 -18.64 11.22 -6.23
CA ILE A 17 -18.54 10.64 -4.88
C ILE A 17 -17.44 9.58 -4.82
N ILE A 18 -17.35 8.71 -5.82
CA ILE A 18 -16.30 7.68 -5.90
C ILE A 18 -14.91 8.34 -5.99
N LEU A 19 -14.76 9.38 -6.84
CA LEU A 19 -13.52 10.12 -6.97
C LEU A 19 -13.12 10.80 -5.65
N LEU A 20 -14.04 11.50 -5.00
CA LEU A 20 -13.78 12.16 -3.70
C LEU A 20 -13.43 11.15 -2.60
N GLY A 21 -14.12 10.01 -2.56
CA GLY A 21 -13.80 8.92 -1.63
C GLY A 21 -12.40 8.35 -1.88
N SER A 22 -12.03 8.12 -3.15
CA SER A 22 -10.70 7.62 -3.51
C SER A 22 -9.58 8.61 -3.17
N LEU A 23 -9.81 9.91 -3.38
CA LEU A 23 -8.88 10.99 -3.01
C LEU A 23 -8.71 11.09 -1.49
N GLY A 24 -9.80 10.93 -0.73
CA GLY A 24 -9.75 10.90 0.74
C GLY A 24 -8.93 9.74 1.28
N VAL A 25 -9.11 8.53 0.73
CA VAL A 25 -8.33 7.34 1.12
C VAL A 25 -6.86 7.49 0.75
N TYR A 26 -6.57 8.02 -0.44
CA TYR A 26 -5.20 8.28 -0.87
C TYR A 26 -4.52 9.33 0.01
N GLY A 27 -5.19 10.46 0.26
CA GLY A 27 -4.68 11.52 1.13
C GLY A 27 -4.47 11.08 2.58
N TYR A 28 -5.36 10.24 3.12
CA TYR A 28 -5.19 9.67 4.46
C TYR A 28 -3.98 8.75 4.55
N ASN A 29 -3.80 7.84 3.58
CA ASN A 29 -2.65 6.94 3.53
C ASN A 29 -1.35 7.73 3.37
N MET A 30 -1.33 8.73 2.48
CA MET A 30 -0.17 9.59 2.26
C MET A 30 0.15 10.44 3.49
N GLY A 31 -0.87 11.02 4.14
CA GLY A 31 -0.72 11.77 5.39
C GLY A 31 -0.18 10.90 6.50
N ARG A 32 -0.73 9.70 6.70
CA ARG A 32 -0.20 8.74 7.68
C ARG A 32 1.27 8.43 7.40
N LEU A 33 1.65 8.27 6.14
CA LEU A 33 3.03 7.97 5.74
C LEU A 33 4.01 9.15 5.95
N MET A 34 3.53 10.39 5.82
CA MET A 34 4.33 11.60 6.08
C MET A 34 4.44 11.93 7.57
N TYR A 35 3.35 11.76 8.34
CA TYR A 35 3.22 12.21 9.73
C TYR A 35 3.40 11.12 10.78
N THR A 36 3.61 9.86 10.40
CA THR A 36 4.00 8.79 11.32
C THR A 36 5.40 8.28 11.01
N ASP A 37 6.10 7.77 12.02
CA ASP A 37 7.41 7.12 11.87
C ASP A 37 7.32 5.70 11.26
N LEU A 38 6.21 5.39 10.57
CA LEU A 38 6.02 4.10 9.93
C LEU A 38 6.94 3.96 8.72
N GLU A 39 7.85 2.99 8.77
CA GLU A 39 8.75 2.66 7.66
C GLU A 39 8.02 1.93 6.52
N VAL A 40 6.91 1.25 6.82
CA VAL A 40 6.10 0.54 5.82
C VAL A 40 4.61 0.76 6.08
N LEU A 41 3.88 1.14 5.03
CA LEU A 41 2.42 1.21 5.01
C LEU A 41 1.83 0.09 4.16
N GLU A 42 1.09 -0.81 4.80
CA GLU A 42 0.26 -1.82 4.12
C GLU A 42 -1.06 -1.18 3.67
N THR A 43 -1.38 -1.32 2.38
CA THR A 43 -2.70 -0.92 1.87
C THR A 43 -3.66 -2.11 1.87
N PRO A 44 -4.79 -2.05 2.59
CA PRO A 44 -5.67 -3.21 2.79
C PRO A 44 -6.33 -3.71 1.49
N TYR A 45 -6.43 -2.87 0.45
CA TYR A 45 -7.18 -3.18 -0.77
C TYR A 45 -6.34 -3.53 -1.99
N LEU A 46 -5.07 -3.13 -2.04
CA LEU A 46 -4.23 -3.27 -3.23
C LEU A 46 -3.14 -4.34 -3.11
N LYS A 47 -3.04 -5.02 -1.94
CA LYS A 47 -1.90 -5.90 -1.61
C LYS A 47 -0.55 -5.22 -1.90
N GLN A 48 -0.49 -3.90 -1.72
CA GLN A 48 0.70 -3.09 -1.97
C GLN A 48 1.27 -2.59 -0.64
N TYR A 49 2.59 -2.55 -0.57
CA TYR A 49 3.34 -2.03 0.56
C TYR A 49 4.10 -0.80 0.12
N TYR A 50 3.83 0.33 0.74
CA TYR A 50 4.65 1.52 0.53
C TYR A 50 5.79 1.51 1.54
N VAL A 51 7.03 1.40 1.05
CA VAL A 51 8.23 1.34 1.87
C VAL A 51 8.93 2.70 1.81
N VAL A 52 9.09 3.32 2.96
CA VAL A 52 9.83 4.57 3.12
C VAL A 52 11.30 4.21 3.26
N LEU A 53 12.13 4.67 2.32
CA LEU A 53 13.57 4.48 2.38
C LEU A 53 14.26 5.73 2.91
N LYS A 54 15.14 5.55 3.90
CA LYS A 54 16.16 6.54 4.25
C LYS A 54 17.36 6.40 3.31
N GLU A 55 18.26 7.39 3.28
CA GLU A 55 19.46 7.32 2.46
C GLU A 55 20.26 6.03 2.77
N ASN A 56 20.63 5.30 1.71
CA ASN A 56 21.38 4.04 1.74
C ASN A 56 20.65 2.79 2.30
N GLU A 57 19.33 2.82 2.48
CA GLU A 57 18.57 1.62 2.87
C GLU A 57 18.08 0.81 1.65
N GLU A 58 18.16 -0.52 1.74
CA GLU A 58 17.58 -1.43 0.76
C GLU A 58 16.10 -1.73 1.06
N ILE A 59 15.26 -1.69 0.03
CA ILE A 59 13.81 -1.92 0.14
C ILE A 59 13.45 -3.25 0.78
N GLU A 60 14.18 -4.31 0.44
CA GLU A 60 13.92 -5.65 0.95
C GLU A 60 14.29 -5.75 2.42
N GLU A 61 15.37 -5.11 2.85
CA GLU A 61 15.79 -5.10 4.25
C GLU A 61 14.81 -4.33 5.14
N THR A 62 14.42 -3.12 4.72
CA THR A 62 13.41 -2.33 5.44
C THR A 62 12.08 -3.09 5.52
N PHE A 63 11.68 -3.75 4.43
CA PHE A 63 10.47 -4.57 4.44
C PHE A 63 10.57 -5.80 5.33
N LYS A 64 11.74 -6.49 5.36
CA LYS A 64 11.99 -7.60 6.29
C LYS A 64 11.86 -7.15 7.74
N LYS A 65 12.46 -6.01 8.11
CA LYS A 65 12.36 -5.45 9.47
C LYS A 65 10.90 -5.23 9.86
N TYR A 66 10.12 -4.59 9.00
CA TYR A 66 8.68 -4.41 9.21
C TYR A 66 7.93 -5.75 9.41
N MET A 67 8.23 -6.76 8.61
CA MET A 67 7.60 -8.07 8.74
C MET A 67 7.97 -8.74 10.07
N VAL A 68 9.22 -8.64 10.50
CA VAL A 68 9.69 -9.12 11.81
C VAL A 68 8.98 -8.42 12.95
N GLU A 69 8.81 -7.09 12.92
CA GLU A 69 8.02 -6.33 13.91
C GLU A 69 6.56 -6.79 13.98
N LYS A 70 6.01 -7.31 12.88
CA LYS A 70 4.66 -7.90 12.80
C LYS A 70 4.61 -9.38 13.20
N ASN A 71 5.69 -9.91 13.78
CA ASN A 71 5.88 -11.31 14.16
C ASN A 71 5.83 -12.27 12.97
N TRP A 72 6.31 -11.85 11.80
CA TRP A 72 6.57 -12.74 10.66
C TRP A 72 8.05 -13.09 10.58
N ILE A 73 8.33 -14.32 10.20
CA ILE A 73 9.68 -14.84 10.05
C ILE A 73 9.97 -14.95 8.56
N PHE A 74 11.06 -14.33 8.11
CA PHE A 74 11.55 -14.51 6.74
C PHE A 74 12.06 -15.95 6.56
N ILE A 75 11.59 -16.63 5.52
CA ILE A 75 11.96 -18.01 5.23
C ILE A 75 12.95 -18.06 4.08
N ASP A 76 12.55 -17.49 2.94
CA ASP A 76 13.36 -17.56 1.72
C ASP A 76 12.91 -16.48 0.72
N LYS A 77 13.71 -16.30 -0.33
CA LYS A 77 13.40 -15.51 -1.52
C LYS A 77 13.56 -16.39 -2.75
N VAL A 78 12.44 -16.66 -3.42
CA VAL A 78 12.40 -17.42 -4.67
C VAL A 78 12.02 -16.45 -5.78
N ASP A 79 12.92 -16.28 -6.76
CA ASP A 79 12.80 -15.28 -7.82
C ASP A 79 12.54 -13.86 -7.26
N ASN A 80 11.39 -13.28 -7.62
CA ASN A 80 10.92 -11.97 -7.16
C ASN A 80 9.86 -12.08 -6.05
N ILE A 81 9.81 -13.18 -5.31
CA ILE A 81 8.84 -13.40 -4.24
C ILE A 81 9.57 -13.63 -2.91
N MET A 82 9.25 -12.81 -1.92
CA MET A 82 9.70 -12.98 -0.55
C MET A 82 8.69 -13.82 0.23
N ILE A 83 9.16 -14.88 0.89
CA ILE A 83 8.32 -15.82 1.63
C ILE A 83 8.49 -15.59 3.12
N PHE A 84 7.37 -15.37 3.80
CA PHE A 84 7.30 -15.17 5.25
C PHE A 84 6.36 -16.18 5.90
N LYS A 85 6.66 -16.58 7.14
CA LYS A 85 5.84 -17.51 7.92
C LYS A 85 5.50 -16.95 9.29
N LYS A 86 4.28 -17.25 9.75
CA LYS A 86 3.78 -16.94 11.09
C LYS A 86 2.95 -18.11 11.60
N GLY A 87 3.53 -18.95 12.44
CA GLY A 87 2.93 -20.22 12.84
C GLY A 87 2.70 -21.13 11.62
N ASN A 88 1.44 -21.47 11.35
CA ASN A 88 1.06 -22.31 10.20
C ASN A 88 0.68 -21.51 8.93
N ILE A 89 0.78 -20.18 8.97
CA ILE A 89 0.41 -19.31 7.85
C ILE A 89 1.66 -18.91 7.08
N GLN A 90 1.62 -19.04 5.76
CA GLN A 90 2.63 -18.53 4.84
C GLN A 90 2.08 -17.29 4.11
N LYS A 91 2.93 -16.27 3.96
CA LYS A 91 2.65 -15.06 3.18
C LYS A 91 3.73 -14.89 2.13
N GLU A 92 3.29 -14.80 0.89
CA GLU A 92 4.13 -14.55 -0.27
C GLU A 92 3.96 -13.09 -0.68
N VAL A 93 5.08 -12.37 -0.75
CA VAL A 93 5.09 -10.95 -1.10
C VAL A 93 5.94 -10.77 -2.34
N PRO A 94 5.33 -10.51 -3.51
CA PRO A 94 6.07 -10.15 -4.71
C PRO A 94 6.82 -8.83 -4.49
N ILE A 95 8.07 -8.73 -4.92
CA ILE A 95 8.87 -7.51 -4.80
C ILE A 95 8.22 -6.35 -5.55
N ASP A 96 7.55 -6.62 -6.67
CA ASP A 96 6.82 -5.61 -7.47
C ASP A 96 5.66 -4.94 -6.71
N SER A 97 5.18 -5.60 -5.65
CA SER A 97 4.16 -5.06 -4.74
C SER A 97 4.71 -4.05 -3.73
N LEU A 98 6.04 -3.98 -3.60
CA LEU A 98 6.74 -2.99 -2.78
C LEU A 98 6.93 -1.71 -3.59
N LYS A 99 6.30 -0.62 -3.15
CA LYS A 99 6.40 0.71 -3.77
C LYS A 99 7.26 1.61 -2.91
N ILE A 100 8.37 2.08 -3.48
CA ILE A 100 9.30 2.97 -2.78
C ILE A 100 8.68 4.36 -2.68
N ILE A 101 8.74 4.95 -1.49
CA ILE A 101 8.54 6.37 -1.27
C ILE A 101 9.84 6.95 -0.74
N LYS A 102 10.48 7.82 -1.53
CA LYS A 102 11.68 8.55 -1.11
C LYS A 102 11.25 9.70 -0.20
N LYS A 103 11.66 9.66 1.07
CA LYS A 103 11.48 10.80 1.98
C LYS A 103 12.67 11.74 1.78
N TYR A 104 12.45 12.82 1.04
CA TYR A 104 13.43 13.90 0.98
C TYR A 104 13.37 14.64 2.31
N LYS A 105 14.49 14.60 3.04
CA LYS A 105 14.65 15.32 4.31
C LYS A 105 14.91 16.81 4.04
#